data_AF-A0A6V7LA95-F1
#
_entry.id   AF-A0A6V7LA95-F1
#
_cell.length_a   1.000
_cell.length_b   1.000
_cell.length_c   1.000
_cell.angle_alpha   90.00
_cell.angle_beta   90.00
_cell.angle_gamma   90.00
#
_symmetry.space_group_name_H-M   'P 1'
#
loop_
_entity.id
_entity.type
_entity.pdbx_description
1 polymer ?
#
loop_
_entity_poly.entity_id
_entity_poly.type
_entity_poly.pdbx_seq_one_letter_code
_entity_poly.pdbx_strand_id
1 'polypeptide(L)' 'IGLVEQYGYQGEDHEVTTEDGYILTFFRILPKNTTARGFEQRPVVFIQHGMAGSADGFVLFGPNMSI' A
#
# COMPACT_ATOMS: atom_id res chain seq x y z
N ILE A 1 1.48 -8.52 1.52
CA ILE A 1 0.12 -8.86 2.00
C ILE A 1 0.28 -9.42 3.42
N GLY A 2 -0.43 -8.91 4.43
CA GLY A 2 -0.31 -9.39 5.82
C GLY A 2 -0.14 -8.30 6.89
N LEU A 3 0.83 -7.38 6.73
CA LEU A 3 1.12 -6.37 7.78
C LEU A 3 -0.04 -5.41 8.08
N VAL A 4 -0.87 -5.13 7.09
CA VAL A 4 -2.00 -4.18 7.21
C VAL A 4 -3.31 -4.86 7.62
N GLU A 5 -3.43 -6.17 7.35
CA GLU A 5 -4.67 -6.95 7.57
C GLU A 5 -4.94 -7.20 9.04
N GLN A 6 -3.89 -7.41 9.84
CA GLN A 6 -3.96 -7.47 11.30
C GLN A 6 -4.56 -6.19 11.94
N TYR A 7 -4.57 -5.07 11.21
CA TYR A 7 -5.14 -3.80 11.64
C TYR A 7 -6.50 -3.49 10.99
N GLY A 8 -7.10 -4.47 10.32
CA GLY A 8 -8.42 -4.37 9.70
C GLY A 8 -8.45 -3.55 8.41
N TYR A 9 -7.31 -3.42 7.72
CA TYR A 9 -7.27 -2.91 6.35
C TYR A 9 -7.21 -4.07 5.36
N GLN A 10 -7.77 -3.89 4.16
CA GLN A 10 -7.57 -4.83 3.06
C GLN A 10 -6.36 -4.39 2.23
N GLY A 11 -5.47 -5.33 1.89
CA GLY A 11 -4.33 -5.09 1.02
C GLY A 11 -4.50 -5.74 -0.34
N GLU A 12 -4.05 -5.07 -1.39
CA GLU A 12 -3.89 -5.64 -2.73
C GLU A 12 -2.41 -5.60 -3.13
N ASP A 13 -1.98 -6.59 -3.91
CA ASP A 13 -0.72 -6.59 -4.64
C ASP A 13 -0.97 -6.53 -6.14
N HIS A 14 -0.15 -5.76 -6.84
CA HIS A 14 -0.24 -5.55 -8.28
C HIS A 14 1.14 -5.73 -8.90
N GLU A 15 1.27 -6.63 -9.86
CA GLU A 15 2.51 -6.77 -10.64
C GLU A 15 2.49 -5.83 -11.84
N VAL A 16 3.56 -5.06 -12.00
CA VAL A 16 3.76 -4.14 -13.13
C VAL A 16 5.11 -4.43 -13.76
N THR A 17 5.10 -4.70 -15.07
CA THR A 17 6.32 -4.89 -15.85
C THR A 17 6.79 -3.54 -16.38
N THR A 18 8.03 -3.15 -16.10
CA THR A 18 8.66 -1.96 -16.67
C THR A 18 9.02 -2.16 -18.14
N GLU A 19 9.28 -1.08 -18.86
CA GLU A 19 9.65 -1.13 -20.29
C GLU A 19 10.92 -1.96 -20.55
N ASP A 20 11.85 -1.99 -19.58
CA ASP A 20 13.10 -2.77 -19.61
C ASP A 20 12.97 -4.17 -18.98
N GLY A 21 11.75 -4.60 -18.63
CA GLY A 21 11.43 -5.99 -18.29
C GLY A 21 11.53 -6.36 -16.81
N TYR A 22 11.71 -5.40 -15.90
CA TYR A 22 11.64 -5.67 -14.46
C TYR A 22 10.19 -5.85 -14.03
N ILE A 23 9.93 -6.86 -13.20
CA ILE A 23 8.61 -7.08 -12.58
C ILE A 23 8.62 -6.41 -11.20
N LEU A 24 7.83 -5.36 -11.04
CA LEU A 24 7.67 -4.63 -9.80
C LEU A 24 6.35 -5.04 -9.12
N THR A 25 6.40 -5.31 -7.83
CA THR A 25 5.19 -5.54 -7.01
C THR A 25 4.82 -4.27 -6.27
N PHE A 26 3.65 -3.73 -6.59
CA PHE A 26 3.03 -2.60 -5.89
C PHE A 26 2.09 -3.11 -4.82
N PHE A 27 2.12 -2.48 -3.64
CA PHE A 27 1.20 -2.77 -2.55
C PHE A 27 0.23 -1.62 -2.35
N ARG A 28 -1.07 -1.92 -2.30
CA ARG A 28 -2.13 -0.94 -2.09
C ARG A 28 -2.92 -1.26 -0.85
N ILE A 29 -3.10 -0.27 0.02
CA ILE A 29 -4.01 -0.35 1.17
C ILE A 29 -5.36 0.21 0.75
N LEU A 30 -6.40 -0.60 0.87
CA LEU A 30 -7.76 -0.17 0.58
C LEU A 30 -8.38 0.59 1.76
N PRO A 31 -9.29 1.54 1.49
CA PRO A 31 -10.11 2.16 2.53
C PRO A 31 -10.87 1.10 3.34
N LYS A 32 -10.92 1.26 4.67
CA LYS A 32 -11.72 0.38 5.55
C LYS A 32 -13.21 0.34 5.22
N ASN A 33 -13.72 1.40 4.59
CA ASN A 33 -15.12 1.51 4.22
C ASN A 33 -15.24 1.75 2.71
N THR A 34 -15.41 0.66 1.97
CA THR A 34 -15.56 0.65 0.50
C THR A 34 -16.96 1.08 0.04
N THR A 35 -17.95 1.12 0.95
CA THR A 35 -19.32 1.61 0.68
C THR A 35 -19.52 3.09 1.00
N ALA A 36 -18.49 3.76 1.52
CA ALA A 36 -18.54 5.21 1.75
C ALA A 36 -18.71 5.96 0.41
N ARG A 37 -19.70 6.87 0.37
CA ARG A 37 -19.98 7.74 -0.78
C ARG A 37 -18.69 8.43 -1.24
N GLY A 38 -18.31 8.24 -2.51
CA GLY A 38 -17.08 8.81 -3.08
C GLY A 38 -15.86 7.89 -3.06
N PHE A 39 -16.03 6.56 -2.87
CA PHE A 39 -14.96 5.56 -3.02
C PHE A 39 -14.15 5.76 -4.32
N GLU A 40 -14.82 5.95 -5.44
CA GLU A 40 -14.25 6.20 -6.79
C GLU A 40 -13.45 7.52 -6.90
N GLN A 41 -13.64 8.46 -5.97
CA GLN A 41 -13.10 9.83 -6.06
C GLN A 41 -11.98 10.10 -5.05
N ARG A 42 -11.48 9.07 -4.36
CA ARG A 42 -10.40 9.25 -3.39
C ARG A 42 -9.09 9.57 -4.12
N PRO A 43 -8.38 10.64 -3.71
CA PRO A 43 -7.08 10.94 -4.29
C PRO A 43 -6.10 9.79 -4.01
N VAL A 44 -5.33 9.41 -5.01
CA VAL A 44 -4.28 8.40 -4.88
C VAL A 44 -3.06 9.05 -4.25
N VAL A 45 -2.49 8.38 -3.25
CA VAL A 45 -1.18 8.74 -2.66
C VAL A 45 -0.21 7.62 -3.01
N PHE A 46 0.88 7.99 -3.67
CA PHE A 46 1.99 7.10 -3.94
C PHE A 46 3.13 7.38 -2.96
N ILE A 47 3.69 6.32 -2.38
CA ILE A 47 4.76 6.41 -1.40
C ILE A 47 5.89 5.48 -1.83
N GLN A 48 7.09 6.03 -1.95
CA GLN A 48 8.28 5.33 -2.40
C GLN A 48 9.31 5.29 -1.28
N HIS A 49 9.85 4.11 -1.01
CA HIS A 49 10.94 3.95 -0.04
C HIS A 49 12.25 4.55 -0.57
N GLY A 50 13.16 4.87 0.35
CA GLY A 50 14.52 5.31 0.04
C GLY A 50 15.46 4.15 -0.34
N MET A 51 16.75 4.46 -0.42
CA MET A 51 17.80 3.49 -0.71
C MET A 51 17.83 2.38 0.35
N ALA A 52 17.96 1.12 -0.10
CA ALA A 52 17.94 -0.08 0.75
C ALA A 52 16.66 -0.27 1.60
N GLY A 53 15.55 0.36 1.21
CA GLY A 53 14.23 0.16 1.84
C GLY A 53 13.32 -0.80 1.06
N SER A 54 12.15 -1.08 1.64
CA SER A 54 11.01 -1.75 1.00
C SER A 54 9.70 -1.03 1.36
N ALA A 55 8.59 -1.42 0.74
CA ALA A 55 7.27 -0.89 1.08
C ALA A 55 6.85 -1.14 2.54
N ASP A 56 7.41 -2.17 3.18
CA ASP A 56 7.06 -2.55 4.56
C ASP A 56 7.38 -1.44 5.57
N GLY A 57 8.39 -0.62 5.29
CA GLY A 57 8.83 0.46 6.17
C GLY A 57 7.72 1.48 6.49
N PHE A 58 6.73 1.63 5.62
CA PHE A 58 5.60 2.56 5.83
C PHE A 58 4.49 2.00 6.72
N VAL A 59 4.50 0.69 6.99
CA VAL A 59 3.42 -0.01 7.70
C VAL A 59 3.92 -0.88 8.86
N LEU A 60 5.24 -0.99 9.05
CA LEU A 60 5.88 -1.91 9.98
C LEU A 60 5.39 -1.77 11.43
N PHE A 61 5.21 -0.55 11.91
CA PHE A 61 4.85 -0.27 13.31
C PHE A 61 3.34 -0.24 13.57
N GLY A 62 2.52 -0.33 12.53
CA GLY A 62 1.07 -0.25 12.65
C GLY A 62 0.53 1.16 12.95
N PRO A 63 -0.79 1.29 13.15
CA PRO A 63 -1.45 2.58 13.35
C PRO A 63 -1.07 3.23 14.68
N ASN A 64 -1.07 4.57 14.71
CA ASN A 64 -0.76 5.41 15.87
C ASN A 64 0.69 5.30 16.39
N MET A 65 1.58 4.74 15.59
CA MET A 65 3.01 4.67 15.88
C MET A 65 3.76 5.42 14.78
N SER A 66 4.70 6.27 15.19
CA SER A 66 5.68 6.88 14.27
C SER A 66 6.97 6.09 14.35
N ILE A 67 7.72 6.07 13.24
CA ILE A 67 9.16 5.82 13.22
C ILE A 67 9.88 6.89 14.05
#